data_AF-L8GNU0-F1
#
_entry.id   AF-L8GNU0-F1
#
_cell.length_a   1.000
_cell.length_b   1.000
_cell.length_c   1.000
_cell.angle_alpha   90.00
_cell.angle_beta   90.00
_cell.angle_gamma   90.00
#
_symmetry.space_group_name_H-M   'P 1'
#
loop_
_entity.id
_entity.type
_entity.pdbx_description
1 polymer ?
#
loop_
_entity_poly.entity_id
_entity_poly.type
_entity_poly.pdbx_seq_one_letter_code
_entity_poly.pdbx_strand_id
1 'polypeptide(L)'
;MQSATEDLSPVLPDYFPSLTRECQKAGLVFFHCFSEQSKHKGTEDAQAGVRGLVLCQEPLQAYAQCMERSLKQPQKPFVPMH
;
A
#
# COMPACT_ATOMS: atom_id res chain seq x y z
N MET A 1 21.29 9.70 -23.52
CA MET A 1 20.67 8.36 -23.59
C MET A 1 19.68 8.27 -22.45
N GLN A 2 18.38 8.31 -22.73
CA GLN A 2 17.33 8.24 -21.72
C GLN A 2 17.11 6.75 -21.40
N SER A 3 17.54 6.32 -20.22
CA SER A 3 17.33 4.95 -19.74
C SER A 3 15.87 4.77 -19.34
N ALA A 4 15.04 4.41 -20.32
CA ALA A 4 13.71 3.86 -20.10
C ALA A 4 13.85 2.37 -19.70
N THR A 5 14.37 2.11 -18.51
CA THR A 5 13.81 1.00 -17.72
C THR A 5 12.67 1.64 -16.95
N GLU A 6 11.51 1.66 -17.61
CA GLU A 6 10.25 1.95 -16.95
C GLU A 6 10.19 1.04 -15.72
N ASP A 7 10.27 1.68 -14.56
CA ASP A 7 10.27 1.07 -13.24
C ASP A 7 8.93 0.34 -13.08
N LEU A 8 8.88 -0.93 -13.50
CA LEU A 8 7.74 -1.84 -13.33
C LEU A 8 7.48 -2.20 -11.85
N SER A 9 8.12 -1.50 -10.93
CA SER A 9 7.89 -1.61 -9.50
C SER A 9 6.47 -1.12 -9.19
N PRO A 10 5.66 -1.91 -8.49
CA PRO A 10 4.32 -1.48 -8.09
C PRO A 10 4.40 -0.19 -7.29
N VAL A 11 3.72 0.86 -7.76
CA VAL A 11 3.76 2.18 -7.12
C VAL A 11 2.82 2.20 -5.91
N LEU A 12 3.31 2.76 -4.80
CA LEU A 12 2.48 3.01 -3.62
C LEU A 12 1.50 4.15 -3.90
N PRO A 13 0.23 4.03 -3.48
CA PRO A 13 -0.73 5.11 -3.66
C PRO A 13 -0.40 6.31 -2.74
N ASP A 14 -0.77 7.53 -3.16
CA ASP A 14 -0.46 8.79 -2.44
C ASP A 14 -0.92 8.85 -0.98
N TYR A 15 -1.94 8.08 -0.61
CA TYR A 15 -2.46 8.03 0.76
C TYR A 15 -1.69 7.06 1.66
N PHE A 16 -0.77 6.24 1.13
CA PHE A 16 0.06 5.35 1.95
C PHE A 16 0.91 6.17 2.95
N PRO A 17 1.10 5.70 4.21
CA PRO A 17 0.63 4.44 4.81
C PRO A 17 -0.74 4.54 5.52
N SER A 18 -1.56 5.55 5.18
CA SER A 18 -2.84 5.77 5.85
C SER A 18 -3.85 4.66 5.59
N LEU A 19 -4.77 4.48 6.54
CA LEU A 19 -5.86 3.51 6.48
C LEU A 19 -7.17 4.10 7.01
N THR A 20 -8.27 3.88 6.28
CA THR A 20 -9.61 4.08 6.84
C THR A 20 -10.02 2.86 7.66
N ARG A 21 -10.95 3.04 8.61
CA ARG A 21 -11.45 1.94 9.46
C ARG A 21 -12.04 0.79 8.63
N GLU A 22 -12.72 1.11 7.55
CA GLU A 22 -13.32 0.14 6.63
C GLU A 22 -12.27 -0.72 5.90
N CYS A 23 -11.10 -0.14 5.62
CA CYS A 23 -10.03 -0.79 4.86
C CYS A 23 -8.96 -1.44 5.72
N GLN A 24 -9.12 -1.44 7.05
CA GLN A 24 -8.12 -1.97 7.99
C GLN A 24 -7.75 -3.42 7.68
N LYS A 25 -8.73 -4.28 7.37
CA LYS A 25 -8.47 -5.68 7.04
C LYS A 25 -7.61 -5.84 5.78
N ALA A 26 -7.95 -5.14 4.70
CA ALA A 26 -7.20 -5.19 3.45
C ALA A 26 -5.78 -4.62 3.61
N GLY A 27 -5.66 -3.49 4.33
CA GLY A 27 -4.38 -2.86 4.64
C GLY A 27 -3.44 -3.73 5.46
N LEU A 28 -3.96 -4.39 6.50
CA LEU A 28 -3.15 -5.28 7.35
C LEU A 28 -2.58 -6.47 6.57
N VAL A 29 -3.32 -7.03 5.62
CA VAL A 29 -2.80 -8.11 4.76
C VAL A 29 -1.63 -7.61 3.92
N PHE A 30 -1.74 -6.42 3.32
CA PHE A 30 -0.64 -5.81 2.57
C PHE A 30 0.56 -5.51 3.47
N PHE A 31 0.36 -4.81 4.59
CA PHE A 31 1.45 -4.42 5.48
C PHE A 31 2.18 -5.61 6.10
N HIS A 32 1.45 -6.69 6.42
CA HIS A 32 2.07 -7.92 6.89
C HIS A 32 2.93 -8.57 5.80
N CYS A 33 2.40 -8.70 4.58
CA CYS A 33 3.17 -9.22 3.45
C CYS A 33 4.42 -8.36 3.20
N PHE A 34 4.24 -7.04 3.11
CA PHE A 34 5.32 -6.10 2.83
C PHE A 34 6.42 -6.19 3.89
N SER A 35 6.05 -6.18 5.18
CA SER A 35 7.01 -6.26 6.29
C SER A 35 7.86 -7.53 6.27
N GLU A 36 7.30 -8.66 5.81
CA GLU A 36 8.05 -9.92 5.69
C GLU A 36 8.95 -9.95 4.45
N GLN A 37 8.42 -9.48 3.31
CA GLN A 37 9.11 -9.58 2.02
C GLN A 37 10.13 -8.46 1.78
N SER A 38 9.96 -7.32 2.45
CA SER A 38 10.85 -6.17 2.41
C SER A 38 11.95 -6.21 3.47
N LYS A 39 12.15 -7.35 4.14
CA LYS A 39 13.29 -7.55 5.03
C LYS A 39 14.59 -7.48 4.23
N HIS A 40 15.54 -6.69 4.72
CA HIS A 40 16.87 -6.60 4.12
C HIS A 40 17.59 -7.94 4.24
N LYS A 41 18.13 -8.45 3.13
CA LYS A 41 18.97 -9.66 3.12
C LYS A 41 20.45 -9.37 3.42
N GLY A 42 20.78 -8.11 3.68
CA GLY A 42 22.12 -7.63 4.01
C GLY A 42 22.10 -6.11 4.23
N THR A 43 23.22 -5.56 4.71
CA THR A 43 23.35 -4.12 5.01
C THR A 43 23.16 -3.22 3.79
N GLU A 44 23.37 -3.74 2.58
CA GLU A 44 23.33 -2.98 1.32
C GLU A 44 22.17 -3.39 0.39
N ASP A 45 21.17 -4.13 0.90
CA ASP A 45 20.01 -4.57 0.09
C ASP A 45 19.02 -3.44 -0.17
N ALA A 46 19.40 -2.51 -1.05
CA ALA A 46 18.55 -1.40 -1.50
C ALA A 46 17.29 -1.87 -2.25
N GLN A 47 17.25 -3.12 -2.70
CA GLN A 47 16.13 -3.72 -3.43
C GLN A 47 15.07 -4.34 -2.52
N ALA A 48 15.26 -4.29 -1.20
CA ALA A 48 14.33 -4.89 -0.25
C ALA A 48 12.90 -4.33 -0.38
N GLY A 49 12.77 -3.00 -0.46
CA GLY A 49 11.47 -2.35 -0.65
C GLY A 49 10.79 -2.73 -1.96
N VAL A 50 11.52 -2.64 -3.09
CA VAL A 50 11.01 -3.01 -4.42
C VAL A 50 10.55 -4.47 -4.45
N ARG A 51 11.37 -5.38 -3.92
CA ARG A 51 11.03 -6.80 -3.79
C ARG A 51 9.75 -7.00 -2.97
N GLY A 52 9.60 -6.28 -1.86
CA GLY A 52 8.39 -6.30 -1.05
C GLY A 52 7.15 -5.89 -1.86
N LEU A 53 7.24 -4.80 -2.63
CA LEU A 53 6.13 -4.33 -3.46
C LEU A 53 5.76 -5.32 -4.56
N VAL A 54 6.76 -5.88 -5.27
CA VAL A 54 6.56 -6.87 -6.34
C VAL A 54 5.92 -8.15 -5.79
N LEU A 55 6.43 -8.68 -4.67
CA LEU A 55 5.92 -9.93 -4.08
C LEU A 55 4.55 -9.74 -3.40
N CYS A 56 4.19 -8.51 -3.03
CA CYS A 56 2.94 -8.18 -2.36
C CYS A 56 2.01 -7.33 -3.25
N GLN A 57 2.12 -7.47 -4.57
CA GLN A 57 1.34 -6.68 -5.53
C GLN A 57 -0.17 -6.93 -5.40
N GLU A 58 -0.58 -8.19 -5.24
CA GLU A 58 -2.00 -8.55 -5.09
C GLU A 58 -2.64 -7.91 -3.84
N PRO A 59 -2.08 -8.06 -2.62
CA PRO A 59 -2.65 -7.40 -1.45
C PRO A 59 -2.51 -5.88 -1.49
N LEU A 60 -1.47 -5.33 -2.14
CA LEU A 60 -1.35 -3.89 -2.40
C LEU A 60 -2.53 -3.38 -3.24
N GLN A 61 -2.90 -4.09 -4.31
CA GLN A 61 -4.03 -3.73 -5.15
C GLN A 61 -5.36 -3.77 -4.37
N ALA A 62 -5.56 -4.80 -3.53
CA ALA A 62 -6.77 -4.90 -2.71
C ALA A 62 -6.88 -3.76 -1.68
N TYR A 63 -5.77 -3.41 -1.03
CA TYR A 63 -5.67 -2.24 -0.16
C TYR A 63 -6.02 -0.96 -0.93
N ALA A 64 -5.40 -0.76 -2.11
CA ALA A 64 -5.58 0.44 -2.89
C ALA A 64 -7.04 0.63 -3.35
N GLN A 65 -7.66 -0.43 -3.88
CA GLN A 65 -9.07 -0.39 -4.31
C GLN A 65 -10.03 -0.09 -3.15
N CYS A 66 -9.76 -0.62 -1.96
CA CYS A 66 -10.57 -0.31 -0.79
C CYS A 66 -10.42 1.16 -0.39
N MET A 67 -9.18 1.63 -0.27
CA MET A 67 -8.88 3.01 0.13
C MET A 67 -9.46 4.01 -0.85
N GLU A 68 -9.26 3.81 -2.16
CA GLU A 68 -9.86 4.65 -3.19
C GLU A 68 -11.38 4.73 -3.06
N ARG A 69 -12.04 3.61 -2.78
CA ARG A 69 -13.49 3.59 -2.57
C ARG A 69 -13.88 4.36 -1.31
N SER A 70 -13.21 4.11 -0.19
CA SER A 70 -13.53 4.73 1.11
C SER A 70 -13.24 6.25 1.10
N LEU A 71 -12.20 6.70 0.38
CA LEU A 71 -11.87 8.11 0.22
C LEU A 71 -12.81 8.85 -0.75
N LYS A 72 -13.36 8.15 -1.77
CA LYS A 72 -14.36 8.71 -2.70
C LYS A 72 -15.75 8.82 -2.08
N GLN A 73 -16.04 8.12 -0.97
CA GLN A 73 -17.32 8.26 -0.28
C GLN A 73 -17.37 9.62 0.45
N PRO A 74 -18.46 10.39 0.29
CA PRO A 74 -18.65 11.59 1.11
C PRO A 74 -18.70 11.13 2.57
N GLN A 75 -17.75 11.61 3.38
CA GLN A 75 -17.74 11.36 4.81
C GLN A 75 -19.13 11.72 5.36
N LYS A 76 -19.84 10.71 5.88
CA LYS A 76 -21.15 10.94 6.51
C LYS A 76 -20.88 11.92 7.65
N PRO A 77 -21.50 13.11 7.67
CA PRO A 77 -21.22 14.09 8.71
C PRO A 77 -21.48 13.42 10.06
N PHE A 78 -20.49 13.49 10.95
CA PHE A 78 -20.63 13.05 12.32
C PHE A 78 -21.69 13.94 12.97
N VAL A 79 -22.91 13.40 13.14
CA VAL A 79 -23.96 14.00 13.95
C VAL A 79 -23.82 13.42 15.36
N PRO A 80 -23.29 14.19 16.34
CA PRO A 80 -23.31 13.77 17.73
C PRO A 80 -24.76 13.75 18.22
N MET A 81 -25.22 12.57 18.62
CA MET A 81 -26.52 12.41 19.28
C MET A 81 -26.43 13.01 20.70
N HIS A 82 -27.21 14.06 20.96
CA HIS A 82 -27.34 14.71 22.27
C HIS A 82 -28.33 13.94 23.15
#